data_AF-A0A970J6F8-F1
#
_entry.id   AF-A0A970J6F8-F1
#
_cell.length_a   1.000
_cell.length_b   1.000
_cell.length_c   1.000
_cell.angle_alpha   90.00
_cell.angle_beta   90.00
_cell.angle_gamma   90.00
#
_symmetry.space_group_name_H-M   'P 1'
#
loop_
_entity.id
_entity.type
_entity.pdbx_description
1 polymer ?
#
loop_
_entity_poly.entity_id
_entity_poly.type
_entity_poly.pdbx_seq_one_letter_code
_entity_poly.pdbx_strand_id
1 'polypeptide(L)'
;MKDGYWYYGDEPVELIFLIRSDDERQSFGDYIASQLESIGFVVEKQYVSGTVEAAQIWEYGDPAEGRWHLYRGSEGAKGTATLVQASELYTMYNPGGQTGRLSNYYDPDPELLDAAIRLHEGSFESLEEREAVFARGLKLALEDSVRIWLTTK
;
A
#
# COMPACT_ATOMS: atom_id res chain seq x y z
N MET A 1 -3.59 -25.01 6.13
CA MET A 1 -3.51 -24.60 7.55
C MET A 1 -3.23 -25.83 8.39
N LYS A 2 -2.30 -25.77 9.35
CA LYS A 2 -1.96 -26.83 10.31
C LYS A 2 -1.88 -26.17 11.70
N ASP A 3 -2.48 -26.77 12.72
CA ASP A 3 -2.49 -26.27 14.11
C ASP A 3 -2.86 -24.78 14.28
N GLY A 4 -3.77 -24.29 13.44
CA GLY A 4 -4.21 -22.88 13.46
C GLY A 4 -3.31 -21.91 12.69
N TYR A 5 -2.21 -22.38 12.08
CA TYR A 5 -1.29 -21.55 11.30
C TYR A 5 -1.37 -21.83 9.80
N TRP A 6 -1.15 -20.79 9.00
CA TRP A 6 -0.94 -20.92 7.55
C TRP A 6 0.42 -21.55 7.28
N TYR A 7 0.47 -22.42 6.27
CA TYR A 7 1.70 -23.10 5.83
C TYR A 7 1.81 -23.03 4.31
N TYR A 8 3.03 -22.86 3.81
CA TYR A 8 3.40 -23.08 2.43
C TYR A 8 4.42 -24.23 2.38
N GLY A 9 4.01 -25.37 1.84
CA GLY A 9 4.75 -26.61 2.02
C GLY A 9 4.80 -27.02 3.49
N ASP A 10 6.01 -27.11 4.04
CA ASP A 10 6.26 -27.50 5.44
C ASP A 10 6.71 -26.35 6.34
N GLU A 11 6.74 -25.12 5.81
CA GLU A 11 7.09 -23.91 6.56
C GLU A 11 5.83 -23.07 6.86
N PRO A 12 5.72 -22.50 8.07
CA PRO A 12 4.64 -21.57 8.38
C PRO A 12 4.79 -20.29 7.56
N VAL A 13 3.66 -19.67 7.21
CA VAL A 13 3.68 -18.39 6.50
C VAL A 13 3.99 -17.27 7.49
N GLU A 14 5.18 -16.69 7.35
CA GLU A 14 5.68 -15.60 8.18
C GLU A 14 5.58 -14.24 7.48
N LEU A 15 5.05 -13.25 8.21
CA LEU A 15 4.88 -11.87 7.77
C LEU A 15 5.81 -10.95 8.54
N ILE A 16 6.72 -10.28 7.86
CA ILE A 16 7.58 -9.26 8.45
C ILE A 16 6.84 -7.93 8.39
N PHE A 17 6.46 -7.40 9.55
CA PHE A 17 5.73 -6.15 9.65
C PHE A 17 6.61 -5.05 10.23
N LEU A 18 6.96 -4.08 9.39
CA LEU A 18 7.66 -2.87 9.78
C LEU A 18 6.71 -1.89 10.48
N ILE A 19 6.91 -1.68 11.78
CA ILE A 19 6.06 -0.88 12.66
C ILE A 19 6.84 0.32 13.19
N ARG A 20 6.25 1.50 13.09
CA ARG A 20 6.82 2.75 13.61
C ARG A 20 6.54 2.92 15.10
N SER A 21 7.57 3.14 15.90
CA SER A 21 7.49 3.22 17.38
C SER A 21 7.38 4.65 17.94
N ASP A 22 7.12 5.65 17.09
CA ASP A 22 7.24 7.06 17.47
C ASP A 22 5.95 7.73 17.97
N ASP A 23 4.78 7.09 17.86
CA ASP A 23 3.50 7.58 18.39
C ASP A 23 2.36 6.51 18.36
N GLU A 24 1.12 6.93 18.14
CA GLU A 24 -0.07 6.10 17.89
C GLU A 24 0.12 5.04 16.79
N ARG A 25 1.16 5.19 15.95
CA ARG A 25 1.56 4.19 14.95
C ARG A 25 1.90 2.84 15.57
N GLN A 26 2.50 2.83 16.77
CA GLN A 26 2.89 1.58 17.39
C GLN A 26 1.67 0.76 17.80
N SER A 27 0.73 1.37 18.54
CA SER A 27 -0.48 0.68 18.99
C SER A 27 -1.35 0.19 17.83
N PHE A 28 -1.39 0.96 16.73
CA PHE A 28 -2.09 0.55 15.53
C PHE A 28 -1.40 -0.61 14.79
N GLY A 29 -0.06 -0.57 14.69
CA GLY A 29 0.73 -1.68 14.15
C GLY A 29 0.57 -2.95 14.98
N ASP A 30 0.64 -2.84 16.30
CA ASP A 30 0.45 -3.95 17.23
C ASP A 30 -0.96 -4.56 17.10
N TYR A 31 -1.99 -3.72 16.92
CA TYR A 31 -3.35 -4.17 16.67
C TYR A 31 -3.46 -4.97 15.36
N ILE A 32 -2.96 -4.43 14.25
CA ILE A 32 -2.98 -5.14 12.96
C ILE A 32 -2.21 -6.46 13.04
N ALA A 33 -1.03 -6.44 13.67
CA ALA A 33 -0.25 -7.66 13.87
C ALA A 33 -1.04 -8.70 14.67
N SER A 34 -1.73 -8.29 15.73
CA SER A 34 -2.60 -9.17 16.52
C SER A 34 -3.77 -9.72 15.71
N GLN A 35 -4.36 -8.94 14.80
CA GLN A 35 -5.43 -9.42 13.91
C GLN A 35 -4.89 -10.47 12.93
N LEU A 36 -3.71 -10.25 12.33
CA LEU A 36 -3.05 -11.23 11.45
C LEU A 36 -2.69 -12.52 12.19
N GLU A 37 -2.15 -12.39 13.41
CA GLU A 37 -1.85 -13.52 14.29
C GLU A 37 -3.12 -14.32 14.61
N SER A 38 -4.24 -13.64 14.88
CA SER A 38 -5.53 -14.28 15.22
C SER A 38 -6.14 -15.11 14.10
N ILE A 39 -5.74 -14.87 12.85
CA ILE A 39 -6.18 -15.63 11.66
C ILE A 39 -5.11 -16.62 11.17
N GLY A 40 -4.03 -16.81 11.93
CA GLY A 40 -3.06 -17.88 11.74
C GLY A 40 -1.77 -17.51 11.01
N PHE A 41 -1.47 -16.23 10.80
CA PHE A 41 -0.14 -15.83 10.32
C PHE A 41 0.86 -15.79 11.48
N VAL A 42 2.12 -16.13 11.21
CA VAL A 42 3.22 -15.77 12.10
C VAL A 42 3.65 -14.35 11.73
N VAL A 43 3.77 -13.45 12.70
CA VAL A 43 4.14 -12.04 12.42
C VAL A 43 5.42 -11.67 13.15
N GLU A 44 6.46 -11.35 12.39
CA GLU A 44 7.67 -10.72 12.91
C GLU A 44 7.46 -9.20 12.97
N LYS A 45 7.36 -8.64 14.18
CA LYS A 45 7.17 -7.20 14.40
C LYS A 45 8.53 -6.51 14.44
N GLN A 46 8.88 -5.78 13.39
CA GLN A 46 10.10 -4.98 13.31
C GLN A 46 9.81 -3.53 13.69
N TYR A 47 10.21 -3.12 14.89
CA TYR A 47 10.02 -1.74 15.35
C TYR A 47 11.13 -0.83 14.87
N VAL A 48 10.77 0.29 14.24
CA VAL A 48 11.70 1.32 13.77
C VAL A 48 11.28 2.70 14.25
N SER A 49 12.27 3.56 14.50
CA SER A 49 12.06 4.89 15.05
C SER A 49 12.05 5.96 13.96
N GLY A 50 10.90 6.61 13.80
CA GLY A 50 10.75 7.77 12.92
C GLY A 50 10.77 7.44 11.42
N THR A 51 10.57 8.48 10.61
CA THR A 51 10.38 8.33 9.16
C THR A 51 11.64 7.90 8.43
N VAL A 52 12.82 8.37 8.86
CA VAL A 52 14.08 8.14 8.13
C VAL A 52 14.49 6.68 8.17
N GLU A 53 14.47 6.06 9.36
CA GLU A 53 14.83 4.65 9.51
C GLU A 53 13.87 3.74 8.74
N ALA A 54 12.56 4.03 8.85
CA ALA A 54 11.56 3.31 8.07
C ALA A 54 11.81 3.44 6.56
N ALA A 55 12.03 4.66 6.04
CA ALA A 55 12.23 4.91 4.61
C ALA A 55 13.45 4.20 4.04
N GLN A 56 14.54 4.03 4.82
CA GLN A 56 15.70 3.23 4.37
C GLN A 56 15.34 1.77 4.06
N ILE A 57 14.29 1.23 4.69
CA ILE A 57 13.84 -0.15 4.50
C ILE A 57 12.75 -0.22 3.43
N TRP A 58 11.63 0.49 3.62
CA TRP A 58 10.44 0.29 2.75
C TRP A 58 10.49 1.10 1.45
N GLU A 59 11.12 2.28 1.46
CA GLU A 59 11.09 3.22 0.32
C GLU A 59 12.35 3.09 -0.55
N TYR A 60 13.53 3.07 0.09
CA TYR A 60 14.83 3.06 -0.59
C TYR A 60 15.49 1.69 -0.67
N GLY A 61 15.08 0.75 0.18
CA GLY A 61 15.52 -0.65 0.12
C GLY A 61 15.02 -1.36 -1.13
N ASP A 62 15.66 -2.46 -1.52
CA ASP A 62 15.15 -3.31 -2.59
C ASP A 62 14.05 -4.25 -2.03
N PRO A 63 12.79 -4.14 -2.48
CA PRO A 63 11.71 -5.03 -2.04
C PRO A 63 12.00 -6.51 -2.27
N ALA A 64 12.81 -6.85 -3.29
CA ALA A 64 13.18 -8.23 -3.59
C ALA A 64 14.05 -8.87 -2.51
N GLU A 65 14.64 -8.09 -1.60
CA GLU A 65 15.36 -8.61 -0.42
C GLU A 65 14.41 -9.21 0.63
N GLY A 66 13.09 -9.00 0.52
CA GLY A 66 12.11 -9.59 1.44
C GLY A 66 12.24 -9.11 2.88
N ARG A 67 12.79 -7.91 3.10
CA ARG A 67 13.04 -7.35 4.45
C ARG A 67 11.80 -6.86 5.17
N TRP A 68 10.67 -6.82 4.47
CA TRP A 68 9.36 -6.44 4.98
C TRP A 68 8.28 -6.99 4.04
N HIS A 69 7.12 -7.32 4.60
CA HIS A 69 5.91 -7.70 3.89
C HIS A 69 4.80 -6.67 4.07
N LEU A 70 4.78 -6.00 5.23
CA LEU A 70 3.85 -4.92 5.52
C LEU A 70 4.61 -3.72 6.08
N TYR A 71 4.17 -2.52 5.71
CA TYR A 71 4.57 -1.28 6.34
C TYR A 71 3.35 -0.36 6.41
N ARG A 72 3.08 0.19 7.58
CA ARG A 72 2.05 1.21 7.75
C ARG A 72 2.66 2.58 7.49
N GLY A 73 2.52 3.04 6.26
CA GLY A 73 2.73 4.44 5.90
C GLY A 73 1.58 5.33 6.39
N SER A 74 1.88 6.59 6.67
CA SER A 74 0.85 7.64 6.61
C SER A 74 1.28 8.61 5.53
N GLU A 75 0.61 8.60 4.39
CA GLU A 75 0.65 9.75 3.52
C GLU A 75 -0.23 10.80 4.22
N GLY A 76 0.41 11.74 4.91
CA GLY A 76 -0.30 12.98 5.18
C GLY A 76 -0.51 13.59 3.82
N ALA A 77 -1.75 13.60 3.31
CA ALA A 77 -2.13 14.40 2.16
C ALA A 77 -1.86 15.88 2.51
N LYS A 78 -0.61 16.29 2.43
CA LYS A 78 -0.15 17.66 2.57
C LYS A 78 -0.30 18.30 1.20
N GLY A 79 -1.54 18.35 0.71
CA GLY A 79 -1.86 18.83 -0.62
C GLY A 79 -3.35 19.11 -0.72
N THR A 80 -3.70 20.24 -1.32
CA THR A 80 -5.07 20.75 -1.50
C THR A 80 -5.98 19.69 -2.14
N ALA A 81 -6.99 19.28 -1.37
CA ALA A 81 -7.78 18.06 -1.56
C ALA A 81 -8.64 17.94 -2.83
N THR A 82 -8.64 18.91 -3.75
CA THR A 82 -9.62 18.94 -4.85
C THR A 82 -9.06 18.66 -6.25
N LEU A 83 -7.75 18.74 -6.46
CA LEU A 83 -7.12 18.44 -7.76
C LEU A 83 -6.19 17.21 -7.70
N VAL A 84 -5.72 16.83 -6.51
CA VAL A 84 -4.68 15.80 -6.30
C VAL A 84 -5.26 14.38 -6.15
N GLN A 85 -6.53 14.23 -5.75
CA GLN A 85 -7.13 12.89 -5.55
C GLN A 85 -7.22 12.05 -6.82
N ALA A 86 -7.39 12.69 -7.99
CA ALA A 86 -7.38 12.00 -9.28
C ALA A 86 -5.97 11.45 -9.61
N SER A 87 -4.92 12.19 -9.23
CA SER A 87 -3.53 11.75 -9.41
C SER A 87 -3.07 10.69 -8.40
N GLU A 88 -3.82 10.40 -7.34
CA GLU A 88 -3.42 9.38 -6.36
C GLU A 88 -3.31 8.00 -6.98
N LEU A 89 -4.20 7.65 -7.92
CA LEU A 89 -4.08 6.38 -8.63
C LEU A 89 -2.78 6.30 -9.42
N TYR A 90 -2.38 7.41 -10.07
CA TYR A 90 -1.10 7.50 -10.77
C TYR A 90 0.08 7.42 -9.81
N THR A 91 0.04 8.14 -8.70
CA THR A 91 1.12 8.11 -7.71
C THR A 91 1.33 6.71 -7.13
N MET A 92 0.23 6.00 -6.83
CA MET A 92 0.24 4.81 -5.99
C MET A 92 0.27 3.48 -6.75
N TYR A 93 -0.21 3.43 -8.00
CA TYR A 93 -0.37 2.19 -8.77
C TYR A 93 0.38 2.20 -10.11
N ASN A 94 0.96 3.34 -10.52
CA ASN A 94 1.78 3.38 -11.74
C ASN A 94 3.15 2.72 -11.50
N PRO A 95 3.63 1.89 -12.44
CA PRO A 95 5.02 1.42 -12.44
C PRO A 95 6.01 2.59 -12.47
N GLY A 96 6.94 2.63 -11.51
CA GLY A 96 7.85 3.76 -11.32
C GLY A 96 7.20 5.03 -10.74
N GLY A 97 5.99 4.91 -10.18
CA GLY A 97 5.31 5.96 -9.41
C GLY A 97 6.05 6.36 -8.14
N GLN A 98 5.52 7.33 -7.39
CA GLN A 98 6.22 7.97 -6.25
C GLN A 98 6.07 7.21 -4.93
N THR A 99 6.13 5.87 -4.95
CA THR A 99 6.05 5.04 -3.73
C THR A 99 7.34 4.26 -3.45
N GLY A 100 8.49 4.90 -3.71
CA GLY A 100 9.80 4.28 -3.57
C GLY A 100 10.06 3.20 -4.60
N ARG A 101 11.09 2.36 -4.36
CA ARG A 101 11.52 1.31 -5.30
C ARG A 101 10.47 0.22 -5.53
N LEU A 102 9.51 0.07 -4.61
CA LEU A 102 8.40 -0.88 -4.75
C LEU A 102 7.60 -0.67 -6.03
N SER A 103 7.39 0.58 -6.46
CA SER A 103 6.61 0.85 -7.68
C SER A 103 7.26 0.29 -8.95
N ASN A 104 8.57 -0.01 -8.96
CA ASN A 104 9.21 -0.63 -10.11
C ASN A 104 8.82 -2.10 -10.30
N TYR A 105 8.19 -2.72 -9.31
CA TYR A 105 7.74 -4.11 -9.33
C TYR A 105 6.24 -4.25 -9.57
N TYR A 106 5.52 -3.14 -9.79
CA TYR A 106 4.10 -3.19 -10.08
C TYR A 106 3.82 -3.67 -11.50
N ASP A 107 2.78 -4.49 -11.61
CA ASP A 107 2.20 -4.98 -12.85
C ASP A 107 0.67 -4.87 -12.75
N PRO A 108 0.12 -3.64 -12.68
CA PRO A 108 -1.31 -3.44 -12.48
C PRO A 108 -2.10 -3.84 -13.72
N ASP A 109 -3.40 -4.07 -13.56
CA ASP A 109 -4.29 -4.25 -14.71
C ASP A 109 -4.13 -3.07 -15.70
N PRO A 110 -3.99 -3.31 -17.01
CA PRO A 110 -3.84 -2.24 -18.00
C PRO A 110 -4.96 -1.19 -17.96
N GLU A 111 -6.19 -1.57 -17.59
CA GLU A 111 -7.32 -0.66 -17.42
C GLU A 111 -7.14 0.25 -16.21
N LEU A 112 -6.53 -0.25 -15.12
CA LEU A 112 -6.18 0.56 -13.96
C LEU A 112 -5.10 1.59 -14.33
N LEU A 113 -4.09 1.15 -15.08
CA LEU A 113 -3.01 2.03 -15.52
C LEU A 113 -3.52 3.14 -16.45
N ASP A 114 -4.39 2.80 -17.42
CA ASP A 114 -5.04 3.78 -18.28
C ASP A 114 -5.85 4.80 -17.47
N ALA A 115 -6.70 4.32 -16.54
CA ALA A 115 -7.49 5.19 -15.69
C ALA A 115 -6.59 6.14 -14.87
N ALA A 116 -5.52 5.62 -14.29
CA ALA A 116 -4.55 6.39 -13.51
C ALA A 116 -3.89 7.50 -14.35
N ILE A 117 -3.41 7.18 -15.56
CA ILE A 117 -2.78 8.16 -16.48
C ILE A 117 -3.78 9.23 -16.89
N ARG A 118 -4.98 8.85 -17.33
CA ARG A 118 -6.01 9.80 -17.78
C ARG A 118 -6.44 10.76 -16.68
N LEU A 119 -6.59 10.25 -15.46
CA LEU A 119 -6.91 11.06 -14.28
C LEU A 119 -5.80 12.03 -13.90
N HIS A 120 -4.54 11.63 -14.07
CA HIS A 120 -3.37 12.48 -13.83
C HIS A 120 -3.24 13.59 -14.88
N GLU A 121 -3.44 13.25 -16.16
CA GLU A 121 -3.33 14.19 -17.28
C GLU A 121 -4.57 15.08 -17.43
N GLY A 122 -5.69 14.72 -16.80
CA GLY A 122 -6.97 15.42 -16.95
C GLY A 122 -7.59 15.26 -18.34
N SER A 123 -7.32 14.15 -19.03
CA SER A 123 -7.74 13.91 -20.42
C SER A 123 -9.14 13.29 -20.50
N PHE A 124 -10.15 14.14 -20.58
CA PHE A 124 -11.57 13.77 -20.65
C PHE A 124 -12.37 14.71 -21.55
N GLU A 125 -13.37 14.18 -22.24
CA GLU A 125 -14.30 14.92 -23.08
C GLU A 125 -15.48 15.50 -22.27
N SER A 126 -15.75 14.96 -21.08
CA SER A 126 -16.87 15.38 -20.21
C SER A 126 -16.61 15.09 -18.73
N LEU A 127 -17.44 15.70 -17.86
CA LEU A 127 -17.40 15.41 -16.42
C LEU A 127 -17.93 14.00 -16.12
N GLU A 128 -18.92 13.55 -16.87
CA GLU A 128 -19.52 12.23 -16.77
C GLU A 128 -18.50 11.13 -17.10
N GLU A 129 -17.68 11.35 -18.14
CA GLU A 129 -16.59 10.44 -18.47
C GLU A 129 -15.54 10.40 -17.36
N ARG A 130 -15.13 11.56 -16.85
CA ARG A 130 -14.17 11.64 -15.74
C ARG A 130 -14.67 10.89 -14.51
N GLU A 131 -15.96 11.02 -14.18
CA GLU A 131 -16.58 10.31 -13.07
C GLU A 131 -16.58 8.79 -13.28
N ALA A 132 -16.94 8.33 -14.48
CA ALA A 132 -16.94 6.91 -14.83
C ALA A 132 -15.52 6.29 -14.74
N VAL A 133 -14.51 6.98 -15.29
CA VAL A 133 -13.11 6.53 -15.24
C VAL A 133 -12.61 6.51 -13.80
N PHE A 134 -12.95 7.53 -13.00
CA PHE A 134 -12.55 7.56 -11.59
C PHE A 134 -13.17 6.41 -10.80
N ALA A 135 -14.48 6.16 -10.95
CA ALA A 135 -15.15 5.06 -10.28
C ALA A 135 -14.57 3.70 -10.68
N ARG A 136 -14.26 3.51 -11.97
CA ARG A 136 -13.65 2.27 -12.47
C ARG A 136 -12.22 2.08 -11.94
N GLY A 137 -11.40 3.12 -11.99
CA GLY A 137 -10.04 3.11 -11.46
C GLY A 137 -10.00 2.82 -9.97
N LEU A 138 -10.91 3.42 -9.17
CA LEU A 138 -11.01 3.12 -7.74
C LEU A 138 -11.37 1.65 -7.47
N LYS A 139 -12.31 1.08 -8.25
CA LYS A 139 -12.67 -0.33 -8.11
C LYS A 139 -11.48 -1.24 -8.42
N LEU A 140 -10.79 -0.98 -9.53
CA LEU A 140 -9.63 -1.77 -9.95
C LEU A 140 -8.47 -1.65 -8.96
N ALA A 141 -8.23 -0.46 -8.41
CA ALA A 141 -7.21 -0.24 -7.37
C ALA A 141 -7.48 -1.07 -6.11
N LEU A 142 -8.75 -1.21 -5.71
CA LEU A 142 -9.15 -2.07 -4.61
C LEU A 142 -9.03 -3.57 -4.96
N GLU A 143 -9.24 -3.95 -6.22
CA GLU A 143 -9.03 -5.34 -6.68
C GLU A 143 -7.54 -5.70 -6.73
N ASP A 144 -6.68 -4.78 -7.19
CA ASP A 144 -5.22 -4.92 -7.25
C ASP A 144 -4.58 -4.96 -5.85
N SER A 145 -5.11 -4.17 -4.90
CA SER A 145 -4.85 -4.29 -3.46
C SER A 145 -3.37 -4.22 -3.02
N VAL A 146 -2.47 -3.64 -3.83
CA VAL A 146 -1.10 -3.27 -3.37
C VAL A 146 -1.10 -2.22 -2.25
N ARG A 147 -2.28 -1.62 -1.96
CA ARG A 147 -2.56 -0.73 -0.84
C ARG A 147 -3.88 -1.10 -0.17
N ILE A 148 -3.89 -1.01 1.16
CA ILE A 148 -5.11 -1.16 1.97
C ILE A 148 -5.41 0.16 2.66
N TRP A 149 -6.50 0.82 2.27
CA TRP A 149 -6.94 2.08 2.84
C TRP A 149 -7.75 1.84 4.12
N LEU A 150 -7.32 2.44 5.24
CA LEU A 150 -7.89 2.13 6.56
C LEU A 150 -8.77 3.24 7.13
N THR A 151 -8.28 4.49 7.15
CA THR A 151 -8.98 5.62 7.79
C THR A 151 -8.65 6.93 7.10
N THR A 152 -9.56 7.90 7.17
CA THR A 152 -9.26 9.32 6.92
C THR A 152 -9.12 10.08 8.26
N LYS A 153 -8.45 11.22 8.28
CA LYS A 153 -8.46 12.15 9.43
C LYS A 153 -9.57 13.18 9.29
#